data_AF-A0AB39P3S3-F1
#
_entry.id   AF-A0AB39P3S3-F1
#
_cell.length_a   1.000
_cell.length_b   1.000
_cell.length_c   1.000
_cell.angle_alpha   90.00
_cell.angle_beta   90.00
_cell.angle_gamma   90.00
#
_symmetry.space_group_name_H-M   'P 1'
#
loop_
_entity.id
_entity.type
_entity.pdbx_description
1 polymer ?
#
loop_
_entity_poly.entity_id
_entity_poly.type
_entity_poly.pdbx_seq_one_letter_code
_entity_poly.pdbx_strand_id
1 'polypeptide(L)'
;MTALQVELFRSDDYMSAGRIPMLPLLRRVFEPLIGQSLVGTRFELLFLPVADRKKLSGQPSLVNLRSSHGYVQVRILQDGGVLYQHPHPVREVIGRPLQELLLERGEEETHWGFGVRGPGLDRIALVRPAPEMVNRVDIPGRPRGPRLFHIEEIEAPDPPRAGLATLGVEGHEQARSPEDASPVAVVVAPSVMRDLTGELPFSSEIEEGGFLAGHVYRDEDNPDGHLVKVSAALRAERTGASMFHFTFTGESFLRISELLGARGQDEQLVGWYHTHLFRATSALGLSSIDVDLHTSTFHQPWQVAALVNIASDGGRMLRFYRADGRKMAQAPYWVADR
;
A
#
# COMPACT_ATOMS: atom_id res chain seq x y z
N MET A 1 -13.89 -28.09 -15.63
CA MET A 1 -12.99 -26.91 -15.74
C MET A 1 -11.73 -27.21 -14.95
N THR A 2 -10.55 -27.04 -15.53
CA THR A 2 -9.28 -27.30 -14.82
C THR A 2 -9.12 -26.28 -13.69
N ALA A 3 -9.03 -26.74 -12.45
CA ALA A 3 -8.82 -25.87 -11.30
C ALA A 3 -7.47 -25.16 -11.38
N LEU A 4 -7.39 -23.93 -10.85
CA LEU A 4 -6.13 -23.21 -10.72
C LEU A 4 -5.16 -23.96 -9.80
N GLN A 5 -3.91 -24.08 -10.25
CA GLN A 5 -2.83 -24.75 -9.52
C GLN A 5 -1.60 -23.85 -9.47
N VAL A 6 -0.76 -24.04 -8.46
CA VAL A 6 0.56 -23.44 -8.35
C VAL A 6 1.59 -24.51 -8.70
N GLU A 7 2.38 -24.28 -9.73
CA GLU A 7 3.52 -25.11 -10.10
C GLU A 7 4.75 -24.68 -9.30
N LEU A 8 5.47 -25.66 -8.76
CA LEU A 8 6.71 -25.48 -8.01
C LEU A 8 7.92 -25.89 -8.83
N PHE A 9 9.02 -25.15 -8.67
CA PHE A 9 10.28 -25.38 -9.38
C PHE A 9 11.46 -25.27 -8.42
N ARG A 10 12.37 -26.25 -8.46
CA ARG A 10 13.62 -26.20 -7.68
C ARG A 10 14.58 -25.19 -8.29
N SER A 11 15.36 -24.50 -7.46
CA SER A 11 16.20 -23.38 -7.87
C SER A 11 17.33 -23.72 -8.84
N ASP A 12 17.90 -24.92 -8.74
CA ASP A 12 19.18 -25.22 -9.37
C ASP A 12 19.03 -25.56 -10.87
N ASP A 13 17.88 -26.10 -11.25
CA ASP A 13 17.58 -26.57 -12.59
C ASP A 13 16.24 -26.03 -13.14
N TYR A 14 15.43 -25.39 -12.28
CA TYR A 14 14.02 -25.06 -12.55
C TYR A 14 13.22 -26.26 -13.03
N MET A 15 13.55 -27.45 -12.51
CA MET A 15 12.73 -28.63 -12.73
C MET A 15 11.46 -28.55 -11.89
N SER A 16 10.35 -28.95 -12.52
CA SER A 16 9.05 -29.03 -11.87
C SER A 16 9.12 -30.00 -10.70
N ALA A 17 8.94 -29.49 -9.49
CA ALA A 17 8.94 -30.27 -8.25
C ALA A 17 7.56 -30.78 -7.85
N GLY A 18 6.49 -30.14 -8.35
CA GLY A 18 5.14 -30.54 -8.02
C GLY A 18 4.12 -29.46 -8.32
N ARG A 19 2.87 -29.75 -7.93
CA ARG A 19 1.75 -28.82 -8.03
C ARG A 19 0.95 -28.80 -6.75
N ILE A 20 0.48 -27.62 -6.38
CA ILE A 20 -0.36 -27.41 -5.20
C ILE A 20 -1.69 -26.78 -5.65
N PRO A 21 -2.84 -27.26 -5.15
CA PRO A 21 -4.12 -26.59 -5.39
C PRO A 21 -4.10 -25.15 -4.88
N MET A 22 -4.69 -24.21 -5.64
CA MET A 22 -4.70 -22.80 -5.26
C MET A 22 -5.56 -22.51 -4.03
N LEU A 23 -6.72 -23.16 -3.93
CA LEU A 23 -7.75 -22.80 -2.94
C LEU A 23 -7.28 -22.88 -1.47
N PRO A 24 -6.54 -23.92 -1.03
CA PRO A 24 -5.97 -23.95 0.31
C PRO A 24 -5.03 -22.78 0.61
N LEU A 25 -4.22 -22.34 -0.36
CA LEU A 25 -3.31 -21.20 -0.19
C LEU A 25 -4.08 -19.90 0.00
N LEU A 26 -5.14 -19.69 -0.81
CA LEU A 26 -6.01 -18.51 -0.68
C LEU A 26 -6.69 -18.48 0.70
N ARG A 27 -7.25 -19.60 1.16
CA ARG A 27 -7.90 -19.66 2.49
C ARG A 27 -6.93 -19.32 3.61
N ARG A 28 -5.70 -19.86 3.56
CA ARG A 28 -4.64 -19.59 4.54
C ARG A 28 -4.31 -18.10 4.66
N VAL A 29 -4.44 -17.34 3.57
CA VAL A 29 -4.23 -15.89 3.56
C VAL A 29 -5.47 -15.13 4.01
N PHE A 30 -6.63 -15.44 3.44
CA PHE A 30 -7.82 -14.59 3.57
C PHE A 30 -8.71 -14.93 4.77
N GLU A 31 -8.70 -16.15 5.31
CA GLU A 31 -9.49 -16.49 6.51
C GLU A 31 -9.03 -15.69 7.74
N PRO A 32 -7.71 -15.60 8.07
CA PRO A 32 -7.24 -14.75 9.16
C PRO A 32 -7.47 -13.26 8.88
N LEU A 33 -7.32 -12.84 7.63
CA LEU A 33 -7.45 -11.44 7.22
C LEU A 33 -8.87 -10.91 7.41
N ILE A 34 -9.86 -11.70 6.98
CA ILE A 34 -11.28 -11.37 7.05
C ILE A 34 -11.84 -11.70 8.45
N GLY A 35 -11.23 -12.65 9.16
CA GLY A 35 -11.65 -13.07 10.50
C GLY A 35 -12.82 -14.05 10.49
N GLN A 36 -13.07 -14.74 9.38
CA GLN A 36 -14.10 -15.78 9.28
C GLN A 36 -13.71 -16.89 8.29
N SER A 37 -14.38 -18.04 8.39
CA SER A 37 -14.19 -19.16 7.45
C SER A 37 -14.64 -18.80 6.04
N LEU A 38 -13.89 -19.25 5.04
CA LEU A 38 -14.16 -19.06 3.61
C LEU A 38 -14.60 -20.36 2.94
N VAL A 39 -15.26 -21.24 3.70
CA VAL A 39 -15.95 -22.41 3.15
C VAL A 39 -17.22 -21.97 2.44
N GLY A 40 -17.45 -22.45 1.22
CA GLY A 40 -18.62 -22.08 0.40
C GLY A 40 -18.51 -20.75 -0.33
N THR A 41 -17.46 -19.95 -0.10
CA THR A 41 -17.23 -18.69 -0.82
C THR A 41 -16.67 -18.94 -2.22
N ARG A 42 -16.90 -17.99 -3.13
CA ARG A 42 -16.34 -18.00 -4.48
C ARG A 42 -15.21 -16.99 -4.57
N PHE A 43 -14.05 -17.44 -5.03
CA PHE A 43 -12.92 -16.58 -5.38
C PHE A 43 -12.96 -16.24 -6.86
N GLU A 44 -12.90 -14.95 -7.17
CA GLU A 44 -12.65 -14.43 -8.50
C GLU A 44 -11.25 -13.81 -8.51
N LEU A 45 -10.39 -14.35 -9.36
CA LEU A 45 -8.99 -13.93 -9.48
C LEU A 45 -8.77 -13.39 -10.89
N LEU A 46 -8.38 -12.12 -10.99
CA LEU A 46 -7.95 -11.50 -12.24
C LEU A 46 -6.46 -11.20 -12.14
N PHE A 47 -5.64 -12.00 -12.82
CA PHE A 47 -4.19 -11.81 -12.89
C PHE A 47 -3.83 -10.72 -13.89
N LEU A 48 -2.90 -9.87 -13.49
CA LEU A 48 -2.70 -8.56 -14.12
C LEU A 48 -1.35 -8.55 -14.81
N PRO A 49 -1.25 -8.08 -16.06
CA PRO A 49 -0.01 -8.08 -16.83
C PRO A 49 0.95 -6.95 -16.40
N VAL A 50 1.11 -6.77 -15.08
CA VAL A 50 2.04 -5.82 -14.46
C VAL A 50 3.21 -6.63 -13.92
N ALA A 51 4.42 -6.27 -14.35
CA ALA A 51 5.60 -7.05 -14.01
C ALA A 51 5.99 -6.86 -12.54
N ASP A 52 6.18 -7.97 -11.82
CA ASP A 52 6.80 -8.00 -10.49
C ASP A 52 7.94 -9.02 -10.49
N ARG A 53 9.16 -8.53 -10.41
CA ARG A 53 10.39 -9.35 -10.38
C ARG A 53 10.98 -9.45 -8.98
N LYS A 54 10.32 -8.91 -7.96
CA LYS A 54 10.82 -8.96 -6.58
C LYS A 54 10.79 -10.41 -6.09
N LYS A 55 11.85 -10.79 -5.37
CA LYS A 55 11.95 -12.06 -4.64
C LYS A 55 11.25 -11.91 -3.29
N LEU A 56 10.45 -12.89 -2.90
CA LEU A 56 9.98 -13.01 -1.53
C LEU A 56 11.15 -13.52 -0.68
N SER A 57 11.68 -12.63 0.17
CA SER A 57 12.76 -12.97 1.11
C SER A 57 12.26 -13.90 2.22
N GLY A 58 13.18 -14.64 2.82
CA GLY A 58 12.92 -15.61 3.89
C GLY A 58 13.61 -16.95 3.59
N GLN A 59 13.41 -17.92 4.47
CA GLN A 59 13.87 -19.29 4.29
C GLN A 59 12.65 -20.23 4.22
N PRO A 60 12.38 -20.90 3.09
CA PRO A 60 13.08 -20.71 1.82
C PRO A 60 12.65 -19.42 1.14
N SER A 61 13.45 -18.90 0.22
CA SER A 61 13.07 -17.74 -0.56
C SER A 61 12.30 -18.14 -1.82
N LEU A 62 11.34 -17.30 -2.24
CA LEU A 62 10.47 -17.61 -3.38
C LEU A 62 10.51 -16.55 -4.46
N VAL A 63 10.36 -16.97 -5.73
CA VAL A 63 10.23 -16.07 -6.87
C VAL A 63 9.10 -16.49 -7.80
N ASN A 64 8.28 -15.52 -8.22
CA ASN A 64 7.27 -15.75 -9.24
C ASN A 64 7.95 -15.84 -10.61
N LEU A 65 8.00 -17.03 -11.18
CA LEU A 65 8.54 -17.28 -12.52
C LEU A 65 7.61 -16.75 -13.62
N ARG A 66 6.33 -16.50 -13.33
CA ARG A 66 5.41 -15.80 -14.24
C ARG A 66 5.36 -14.30 -13.89
N SER A 67 6.55 -13.71 -13.73
CA SER A 67 6.73 -12.33 -13.25
C SER A 67 6.07 -11.25 -14.12
N SER A 68 5.72 -11.54 -15.39
CA SER A 68 4.92 -10.62 -16.21
C SER A 68 3.51 -10.41 -15.68
N HIS A 69 3.03 -11.33 -14.83
CA HIS A 69 1.76 -11.22 -14.11
C HIS A 69 2.03 -11.23 -12.61
N GLY A 70 2.57 -10.11 -12.13
CA GLY A 70 3.04 -9.90 -10.77
C GLY A 70 1.94 -9.60 -9.76
N TYR A 71 0.75 -9.22 -10.23
CA TYR A 71 -0.36 -8.80 -9.40
C TYR A 71 -1.64 -9.55 -9.73
N VAL A 72 -2.53 -9.66 -8.75
CA VAL A 72 -3.83 -10.31 -8.87
C VAL A 72 -4.89 -9.47 -8.14
N GLN A 73 -5.97 -9.12 -8.84
CA GLN A 73 -7.17 -8.62 -8.21
C GLN A 73 -7.92 -9.80 -7.59
N VAL A 74 -8.13 -9.75 -6.28
CA VAL A 74 -8.88 -10.77 -5.55
C VAL A 74 -10.25 -10.22 -5.22
N ARG A 75 -11.30 -10.95 -5.59
CA ARG A 75 -12.67 -10.70 -5.15
C ARG A 75 -13.24 -11.97 -4.54
N ILE A 76 -13.79 -11.86 -3.33
CA ILE A 76 -14.35 -12.98 -2.57
C ILE A 76 -15.83 -12.71 -2.40
N LEU A 77 -16.64 -13.65 -2.87
CA LEU A 77 -18.10 -13.56 -2.88
C LEU A 77 -18.70 -14.56 -1.89
N GLN A 78 -19.68 -14.11 -1.12
CA GLN A 78 -20.47 -14.92 -0.19
C GLN A 78 -21.94 -14.50 -0.28
N ASP A 79 -22.84 -15.47 -0.46
CA ASP A 79 -24.29 -15.23 -0.53
C ASP A 79 -24.72 -14.15 -1.55
N GLY A 80 -23.98 -14.04 -2.65
CA GLY A 80 -24.21 -13.04 -3.71
C GLY A 80 -23.63 -11.65 -3.43
N GLY A 81 -23.10 -11.40 -2.23
CA GLY A 81 -22.42 -10.17 -1.85
C GLY A 81 -20.89 -10.23 -2.01
N VAL A 82 -20.25 -9.07 -2.10
CA VAL A 82 -18.79 -8.94 -2.04
C VAL A 82 -18.36 -8.89 -0.58
N LEU A 83 -17.61 -9.91 -0.16
CA LEU A 83 -17.01 -9.99 1.16
C LEU A 83 -15.66 -9.26 1.21
N TYR A 84 -14.90 -9.35 0.11
CA TYR A 84 -13.56 -8.78 0.00
C TYR A 84 -13.25 -8.44 -1.45
N GLN A 85 -12.60 -7.30 -1.68
CA GLN A 85 -12.08 -6.91 -2.99
C GLN A 85 -10.84 -6.04 -2.83
N HIS A 86 -9.68 -6.52 -3.30
CA HIS A 86 -8.43 -5.76 -3.24
C HIS A 86 -7.36 -6.33 -4.21
N PRO A 87 -6.49 -5.51 -4.81
CA PRO A 87 -5.33 -5.97 -5.58
C PRO A 87 -4.18 -6.42 -4.68
N HIS A 88 -3.49 -7.50 -5.04
CA HIS A 88 -2.31 -7.95 -4.29
C HIS A 88 -1.16 -8.36 -5.19
N PRO A 89 0.09 -8.23 -4.71
CA PRO A 89 1.19 -8.95 -5.31
C PRO A 89 0.98 -10.47 -5.24
N VAL A 90 1.22 -11.15 -6.36
CA VAL A 90 1.16 -12.62 -6.46
C VAL A 90 2.15 -13.27 -5.49
N ARG A 91 3.33 -12.66 -5.30
CA ARG A 91 4.32 -13.11 -4.31
C ARG A 91 3.79 -13.12 -2.87
N GLU A 92 2.79 -12.31 -2.54
CA GLU A 92 2.23 -12.23 -1.19
C GLU A 92 1.04 -13.17 -1.02
N VAL A 93 0.07 -13.14 -1.95
CA VAL A 93 -1.12 -13.99 -1.86
C VAL A 93 -0.81 -15.47 -2.13
N ILE A 94 0.22 -15.76 -2.92
CA ILE A 94 0.60 -17.14 -3.28
C ILE A 94 1.96 -17.50 -2.69
N GLY A 95 2.96 -16.63 -2.85
CA GLY A 95 4.32 -16.94 -2.39
C GLY A 95 4.41 -17.11 -0.87
N ARG A 96 3.79 -16.24 -0.07
CA ARG A 96 3.86 -16.34 1.40
C ARG A 96 3.23 -17.62 1.97
N PRO A 97 1.97 -17.98 1.68
CA PRO A 97 1.42 -19.24 2.18
C PRO A 97 2.15 -20.46 1.63
N LEU A 98 2.73 -20.35 0.43
CA LEU A 98 3.56 -21.40 -0.15
C LEU A 98 4.90 -21.57 0.59
N GLN A 99 5.55 -20.46 0.97
CA GLN A 99 6.76 -20.45 1.78
C GLN A 99 6.54 -21.16 3.12
N GLU A 100 5.43 -20.84 3.79
CA GLU A 100 5.05 -21.49 5.05
C GLU A 100 4.81 -22.99 4.85
N LEU A 101 4.12 -23.38 3.78
CA LEU A 101 3.87 -24.79 3.48
C LEU A 101 5.17 -25.57 3.19
N LEU A 102 6.14 -24.97 2.50
CA LEU A 102 7.44 -25.59 2.23
C LEU A 102 8.25 -25.76 3.52
N LEU A 103 8.20 -24.77 4.42
CA LEU A 103 8.79 -24.86 5.76
C LEU A 103 8.17 -26.00 6.58
N GLU A 104 6.84 -26.11 6.59
CA GLU A 104 6.11 -27.17 7.30
C GLU A 104 6.46 -28.59 6.79
N ARG A 105 6.83 -28.72 5.52
CA ARG A 105 7.26 -29.98 4.92
C ARG A 105 8.71 -30.35 5.22
N GLY A 106 9.50 -29.40 5.73
CA GLY A 106 10.93 -29.61 6.00
C GLY A 106 11.78 -29.79 4.75
N GLU A 107 11.41 -29.13 3.64
CA GLU A 107 12.20 -29.16 2.40
C GLU A 107 13.56 -28.48 2.62
N GLU A 108 14.65 -29.10 2.13
CA GLU A 108 16.02 -28.59 2.34
C GLU A 108 16.37 -27.44 1.39
N GLU A 109 15.65 -27.29 0.29
CA GLU A 109 15.86 -26.27 -0.72
C GLU A 109 15.62 -24.87 -0.15
N THR A 110 16.65 -24.04 -0.19
CA THR A 110 16.63 -22.66 0.33
C THR A 110 16.01 -21.66 -0.66
N HIS A 111 15.77 -22.08 -1.91
CA HIS A 111 15.32 -21.23 -3.00
C HIS A 111 14.32 -21.97 -3.89
N TRP A 112 13.19 -21.33 -4.17
CA TRP A 112 12.11 -21.91 -4.98
C TRP A 112 11.58 -20.94 -6.02
N GLY A 113 11.27 -21.45 -7.20
CA GLY A 113 10.43 -20.78 -8.18
C GLY A 113 8.99 -21.28 -8.09
N PHE A 114 8.02 -20.40 -8.33
CA PHE A 114 6.64 -20.82 -8.48
C PHE A 114 5.95 -20.11 -9.66
N GLY A 115 4.87 -20.68 -10.16
CA GLY A 115 4.05 -20.06 -11.19
C GLY A 115 2.61 -20.54 -11.16
N VAL A 116 1.66 -19.66 -11.43
CA VAL A 116 0.23 -20.01 -11.48
C VAL A 116 -0.13 -20.63 -12.83
N ARG A 117 -0.81 -21.77 -12.81
CA ARG A 117 -1.29 -22.48 -13.99
C ARG A 117 -2.80 -22.69 -13.92
N GLY A 118 -3.46 -22.45 -15.05
CA GLY A 118 -4.88 -22.68 -15.25
C GLY A 118 -5.35 -22.04 -16.55
N PRO A 119 -6.66 -22.03 -16.82
CA PRO A 119 -7.21 -21.48 -18.05
C PRO A 119 -6.72 -20.05 -18.30
N GLY A 120 -6.06 -19.82 -19.44
CA GLY A 120 -5.56 -18.51 -19.87
C GLY A 120 -4.18 -18.13 -19.33
N LEU A 121 -3.74 -18.72 -18.21
CA LEU A 121 -2.43 -18.44 -17.61
C LEU A 121 -1.34 -19.41 -18.09
N ASP A 122 -1.75 -20.58 -18.55
CA ASP A 122 -0.88 -21.65 -19.08
C ASP A 122 0.02 -21.19 -20.23
N ARG A 123 -0.42 -20.20 -21.01
CA ARG A 123 0.32 -19.61 -22.13
C ARG A 123 1.41 -18.61 -21.72
N ILE A 124 1.41 -18.16 -20.47
CA ILE A 124 2.40 -17.18 -19.99
C ILE A 124 3.76 -17.89 -19.87
N ALA A 125 4.80 -17.31 -20.45
CA ALA A 125 6.14 -17.88 -20.37
C ALA A 125 6.69 -17.81 -18.94
N LEU A 126 7.41 -18.87 -18.53
CA LEU A 126 8.25 -18.82 -17.34
C LEU A 126 9.51 -18.03 -17.65
N VAL A 127 9.79 -17.02 -16.83
CA VAL A 127 10.98 -16.19 -16.88
C VAL A 127 11.89 -16.61 -15.73
N ARG A 128 13.05 -17.16 -16.07
CA ARG A 128 14.10 -17.42 -15.07
C ARG A 128 14.67 -16.07 -14.61
N PRO A 129 14.77 -15.82 -13.30
CA PRO A 129 15.48 -14.66 -12.79
C PRO A 129 16.91 -14.64 -13.29
N ALA A 130 17.46 -13.44 -13.52
CA ALA A 130 18.90 -13.31 -13.70
C ALA A 130 19.60 -13.77 -12.40
N PRO A 131 20.66 -14.58 -12.49
CA PRO A 131 21.39 -15.03 -11.30
C PRO A 131 21.95 -13.82 -10.54
N GLU A 132 21.95 -13.87 -9.21
CA GLU A 132 22.61 -12.86 -8.38
C GLU A 132 24.13 -12.90 -8.66
N MET A 133 24.66 -11.86 -9.29
CA MET A 133 26.09 -11.76 -9.59
C MET A 133 26.85 -11.29 -8.34
N VAL A 134 27.22 -12.22 -7.47
CA VAL A 134 27.91 -11.95 -6.19
C VAL A 134 29.33 -11.38 -6.38
N ASN A 135 29.96 -11.61 -7.55
CA ASN A 135 31.36 -11.24 -7.82
C ASN A 135 31.52 -10.20 -8.93
N ARG A 136 30.58 -9.26 -9.07
CA ARG A 136 30.72 -8.19 -10.09
C ARG A 136 31.74 -7.16 -9.61
N VAL A 137 32.89 -7.10 -10.28
CA VAL A 137 33.87 -6.03 -10.12
C VAL A 137 33.67 -5.03 -11.27
N ASP A 138 33.19 -3.84 -10.95
CA ASP A 138 33.09 -2.75 -11.92
C ASP A 138 34.46 -2.06 -12.05
N ILE A 139 35.11 -2.22 -13.21
CA ILE A 139 36.34 -1.47 -13.55
C ILE A 139 35.93 -0.20 -14.30
N PRO A 140 36.03 1.00 -13.72
CA PRO A 140 35.65 2.22 -14.41
C PRO A 140 36.62 2.53 -15.56
N GLY A 141 36.12 2.50 -16.80
CA GLY A 141 36.93 2.70 -18.02
C GLY A 141 37.22 4.15 -18.41
N ARG A 142 36.67 5.14 -17.70
CA ARG A 142 36.96 6.58 -17.87
C ARG A 142 36.33 7.39 -16.73
N PRO A 143 36.95 8.48 -16.25
CA PRO A 143 36.28 9.41 -15.36
C PRO A 143 35.03 9.95 -16.07
N ARG A 144 33.87 9.83 -15.42
CA ARG A 144 32.64 10.48 -15.88
C ARG A 144 32.96 11.97 -16.03
N GLY A 145 32.80 12.51 -17.25
CA GLY A 145 32.82 13.95 -17.47
C GLY A 145 31.81 14.65 -16.52
N PRO A 146 32.01 15.94 -16.22
CA PRO A 146 31.16 16.66 -15.28
C PRO A 146 29.69 16.50 -15.69
N ARG A 147 28.84 16.13 -14.72
CA ARG A 147 27.39 16.06 -14.92
C ARG A 147 26.91 17.45 -15.35
N LEU A 148 26.23 17.54 -16.50
CA LEU A 148 25.78 18.81 -17.10
C LEU A 148 24.68 19.51 -16.27
N PHE A 149 24.12 18.86 -15.27
CA PHE A 149 23.15 19.42 -14.34
C PHE A 149 23.26 18.72 -12.98
N HIS A 150 23.06 19.50 -11.92
CA HIS A 150 22.93 19.05 -10.55
C HIS A 150 21.52 19.43 -10.10
N ILE A 151 20.81 18.47 -9.52
CA ILE A 151 19.55 18.71 -8.83
C ILE A 151 19.94 18.80 -7.35
N GLU A 152 19.70 19.95 -6.76
CA GLU A 152 19.90 20.21 -5.34
C GLU A 152 18.51 20.28 -4.70
N GLU A 153 18.29 19.48 -3.66
CA GLU A 153 17.09 19.55 -2.86
C GLU A 153 17.21 20.79 -1.97
N ILE A 154 16.33 21.77 -2.19
CA ILE A 154 16.29 22.97 -1.35
C ILE A 154 15.63 22.57 -0.04
N GLU A 155 16.36 22.73 1.07
CA GLU A 155 15.83 22.47 2.41
C GLU A 155 14.65 23.42 2.67
N ALA A 156 13.47 22.83 2.88
CA ALA A 156 12.28 23.60 3.20
C ALA A 156 12.46 24.32 4.56
N PRO A 157 11.90 25.52 4.75
CA PRO A 157 11.96 26.19 6.04
C PRO A 157 11.33 25.32 7.13
N ASP A 158 11.92 25.35 8.32
CA ASP A 158 11.42 24.58 9.45
C ASP A 158 9.96 24.97 9.76
N PRO A 159 9.04 24.00 9.91
CA PRO A 159 7.64 24.31 10.14
C PRO A 159 7.43 25.15 11.41
N PRO A 160 6.44 26.04 11.43
CA PRO A 160 6.09 26.79 12.64
C PRO A 160 5.70 25.85 13.78
N ARG A 161 5.84 26.30 15.03
CA ARG A 161 5.43 25.52 16.20
C ARG A 161 3.95 25.68 16.48
N ALA A 162 3.29 24.60 16.88
CA ALA A 162 1.93 24.62 17.39
C ALA A 162 1.65 23.43 18.31
N GLY A 163 0.79 23.62 19.31
CA GLY A 163 0.14 22.56 20.08
C GLY A 163 -1.26 22.24 19.56
N LEU A 164 -1.85 21.15 20.07
CA LEU A 164 -3.21 20.70 19.69
C LEU A 164 -4.29 21.76 19.94
N ALA A 165 -4.22 22.48 21.07
CA ALA A 165 -5.15 23.54 21.41
C ALA A 165 -5.13 24.68 20.37
N THR A 166 -3.93 25.09 19.92
CA THR A 166 -3.76 26.12 18.87
C THR A 166 -4.34 25.68 17.53
N LEU A 167 -4.35 24.37 17.26
CA LEU A 167 -4.95 23.80 16.06
C LEU A 167 -6.45 23.53 16.19
N GLY A 168 -7.07 23.92 17.31
CA GLY A 168 -8.51 23.86 17.53
C GLY A 168 -8.99 22.53 18.10
N VAL A 169 -8.14 21.78 18.80
CA VAL A 169 -8.53 20.58 19.54
C VAL A 169 -8.70 20.95 21.02
N GLU A 170 -9.93 21.21 21.45
CA GLU A 170 -10.27 21.57 22.83
C GLU A 170 -10.58 20.31 23.66
N GLY A 171 -10.32 20.36 24.97
CA GLY A 171 -10.80 19.33 25.93
C GLY A 171 -10.15 17.94 25.84
N HIS A 172 -9.29 17.68 24.85
CA HIS A 172 -8.46 16.47 24.77
C HIS A 172 -7.13 16.61 25.56
N GLU A 173 -7.20 17.19 26.76
CA GLU A 173 -6.14 17.09 27.80
C GLU A 173 -6.10 15.69 28.44
N GLN A 174 -6.87 14.72 27.93
CA GLN A 174 -6.60 13.31 28.17
C GLN A 174 -5.24 13.01 27.56
N ALA A 175 -4.23 13.19 28.41
CA ALA A 175 -2.82 13.05 28.19
C ALA A 175 -2.56 12.12 27.02
N ARG A 176 -1.86 12.63 25.98
CA ARG A 176 -1.11 11.75 25.08
C ARG A 176 -0.50 10.68 25.96
N SER A 177 -0.95 9.44 25.80
CA SER A 177 -0.32 8.37 26.55
C SER A 177 1.14 8.37 26.09
N PRO A 178 2.12 7.96 26.91
CA PRO A 178 3.49 7.79 26.43
C PRO A 178 3.57 6.89 25.19
N GLU A 179 2.56 6.05 24.97
CA GLU A 179 2.32 5.23 23.77
C GLU A 179 1.83 6.04 22.53
N ASP A 180 1.26 7.24 22.72
CA ASP A 180 0.83 8.19 21.68
C ASP A 180 1.93 9.18 21.27
N ALA A 181 3.17 9.01 21.78
CA ALA A 181 4.35 9.77 21.36
C ALA A 181 4.79 9.38 19.94
N SER A 182 3.87 9.51 18.98
CA SER A 182 4.11 9.31 17.57
C SER A 182 4.93 10.48 17.03
N PRO A 183 5.92 10.24 16.16
CA PRO A 183 6.68 11.31 15.50
C PRO A 183 5.80 12.16 14.57
N VAL A 184 4.61 11.67 14.22
CA VAL A 184 3.63 12.39 13.40
C VAL A 184 2.23 12.17 13.98
N ALA A 185 1.51 13.27 14.20
CA ALA A 185 0.14 13.31 14.68
C ALA A 185 -0.72 14.15 13.72
N VAL A 186 -2.00 13.81 13.55
CA VAL A 186 -2.87 14.44 12.56
C VAL A 186 -4.00 15.22 13.22
N VAL A 187 -4.22 16.47 12.80
CA VAL A 187 -5.41 17.25 13.15
C VAL A 187 -6.26 17.42 11.90
N VAL A 188 -7.48 16.89 11.92
CA VAL A 188 -8.37 16.86 10.75
C VAL A 188 -9.43 17.94 10.90
N ALA A 189 -9.61 18.77 9.87
CA ALA A 189 -10.70 19.73 9.85
C ALA A 189 -12.07 18.99 9.86
N PRO A 190 -13.10 19.53 10.53
CA PRO A 190 -14.44 18.94 10.55
C PRO A 190 -15.01 18.60 9.17
N SER A 191 -14.78 19.47 8.19
CA SER A 191 -15.21 19.26 6.81
C SER A 191 -14.56 18.03 6.19
N VAL A 192 -13.24 17.88 6.34
CA VAL A 192 -12.50 16.71 5.82
C VAL A 192 -12.97 15.41 6.49
N MET A 193 -13.23 15.45 7.80
CA MET A 193 -13.77 14.30 8.50
C MET A 193 -15.15 13.90 7.93
N ARG A 194 -16.08 14.86 7.79
CA ARG A 194 -17.41 14.59 7.21
C ARG A 194 -17.31 14.11 5.76
N ASP A 195 -16.43 14.71 4.98
CA ASP A 195 -16.17 14.35 3.59
C ASP A 195 -15.72 12.89 3.46
N LEU A 196 -14.62 12.53 4.12
CA LEU A 196 -14.04 11.19 4.00
C LEU A 196 -14.92 10.10 4.65
N THR A 197 -15.69 10.44 5.68
CA THR A 197 -16.56 9.46 6.39
C THR A 197 -18.00 9.42 5.90
N GLY A 198 -18.43 10.32 5.01
CA GLY A 198 -19.81 10.31 4.51
C GLY A 198 -20.07 11.13 3.25
N GLU A 199 -19.73 12.43 3.24
CA GLU A 199 -20.25 13.37 2.24
C GLU A 199 -19.62 13.18 0.84
N LEU A 200 -18.35 12.77 0.74
CA LEU A 200 -17.74 12.50 -0.56
C LEU A 200 -18.36 11.24 -1.18
N PRO A 201 -18.84 11.29 -2.44
CA PRO A 201 -19.42 10.14 -3.11
C PRO A 201 -18.31 9.23 -3.64
N PHE A 202 -17.84 8.30 -2.79
CA PHE A 202 -16.91 7.26 -3.20
C PHE A 202 -17.60 6.16 -4.00
N SER A 203 -16.90 5.61 -4.98
CA SER A 203 -17.35 4.42 -5.69
C SER A 203 -17.41 3.21 -4.75
N SER A 204 -18.46 2.40 -4.88
CA SER A 204 -18.57 1.10 -4.21
C SER A 204 -17.99 -0.05 -5.05
N GLU A 205 -17.48 0.25 -6.24
CA GLU A 205 -17.01 -0.76 -7.21
C GLU A 205 -15.51 -0.67 -7.47
N ILE A 206 -14.95 0.54 -7.42
CA ILE A 206 -13.56 0.83 -7.75
C ILE A 206 -12.93 1.60 -6.58
N GLU A 207 -11.72 1.21 -6.18
CA GLU A 207 -10.97 1.97 -5.20
C GLU A 207 -10.59 3.35 -5.76
N GLU A 208 -10.88 4.40 -5.01
CA GLU A 208 -10.60 5.78 -5.38
C GLU A 208 -9.57 6.38 -4.43
N GLY A 209 -8.92 7.46 -4.86
CA GLY A 209 -7.98 8.18 -4.02
C GLY A 209 -7.82 9.64 -4.40
N GLY A 210 -7.00 10.31 -3.61
CA GLY A 210 -6.67 11.72 -3.81
C GLY A 210 -5.55 12.18 -2.91
N PHE A 211 -5.42 13.49 -2.82
CA PHE A 211 -4.41 14.19 -2.07
C PHE A 211 -5.01 14.82 -0.81
N LEU A 212 -4.17 14.97 0.21
CA LEU A 212 -4.50 15.72 1.42
C LEU A 212 -3.75 17.04 1.38
N ALA A 213 -4.47 18.13 1.60
CA ALA A 213 -3.93 19.48 1.67
C ALA A 213 -4.04 20.04 3.07
N GLY A 214 -3.05 20.85 3.46
CA GLY A 214 -3.08 21.58 4.71
C GLY A 214 -1.72 22.10 5.14
N HIS A 215 -1.45 22.05 6.44
CA HIS A 215 -0.29 22.70 7.05
C HIS A 215 0.46 21.73 7.95
N VAL A 216 1.75 21.96 8.09
CA VAL A 216 2.64 21.17 8.95
C VAL A 216 3.18 22.09 10.03
N TYR A 217 3.28 21.56 11.24
CA TYR A 217 3.82 22.25 12.40
C TYR A 217 4.80 21.35 13.13
N ARG A 218 5.77 21.97 13.79
CA ARG A 218 6.54 21.33 14.86
C ARG A 218 5.65 21.22 16.09
N ASP A 219 5.66 20.05 16.70
CA ASP A 219 4.83 19.75 17.84
C ASP A 219 5.43 20.36 19.12
N GLU A 220 4.70 21.26 19.77
CA GLU A 220 5.17 21.93 21.00
C GLU A 220 5.38 20.95 22.16
N ASP A 221 4.58 19.88 22.21
CA ASP A 221 4.63 18.88 23.26
C ASP A 221 5.62 17.73 22.93
N ASN A 222 6.09 17.66 21.68
CA ASN A 222 7.06 16.67 21.20
C ASN A 222 8.05 17.33 20.23
N PRO A 223 9.21 17.85 20.69
CA PRO A 223 10.11 18.66 19.87
C PRO A 223 10.63 18.00 18.58
N ASP A 224 10.71 16.66 18.56
CA ASP A 224 11.12 15.88 17.37
C ASP A 224 9.91 15.45 16.51
N GLY A 225 8.69 15.72 16.98
CA GLY A 225 7.43 15.37 16.35
C GLY A 225 6.85 16.46 15.44
N HIS A 226 5.90 16.05 14.60
CA HIS A 226 5.16 16.93 13.71
C HIS A 226 3.66 16.82 13.97
N LEU A 227 2.97 17.96 13.91
CA LEU A 227 1.52 18.04 13.79
C LEU A 227 1.15 18.38 12.35
N VAL A 228 0.31 17.54 11.76
CA VAL A 228 -0.16 17.69 10.38
C VAL A 228 -1.63 18.09 10.43
N LYS A 229 -1.92 19.35 10.11
CA LYS A 229 -3.29 19.83 9.99
C LYS A 229 -3.78 19.56 8.57
N VAL A 230 -4.80 18.72 8.43
CA VAL A 230 -5.46 18.42 7.15
C VAL A 230 -6.71 19.28 7.03
N SER A 231 -6.71 20.21 6.06
CA SER A 231 -7.78 21.17 5.82
C SER A 231 -8.63 20.84 4.59
N ALA A 232 -8.12 20.04 3.64
CA ALA A 232 -8.90 19.57 2.51
C ALA A 232 -8.49 18.17 2.02
N ALA A 233 -9.48 17.42 1.52
CA ALA A 233 -9.30 16.20 0.74
C ALA A 233 -9.61 16.50 -0.72
N LEU A 234 -8.61 16.37 -1.59
CA LEU A 234 -8.68 16.77 -2.99
C LEU A 234 -8.66 15.51 -3.86
N ARG A 235 -9.75 15.23 -4.59
CA ARG A 235 -9.81 14.07 -5.48
C ARG A 235 -8.78 14.18 -6.59
N ALA A 236 -8.08 13.09 -6.91
CA ALA A 236 -7.27 13.07 -8.12
C ALA A 236 -8.19 12.90 -9.33
N GLU A 237 -8.18 13.87 -10.26
CA GLU A 237 -8.90 13.76 -11.53
C GLU A 237 -8.27 12.65 -12.38
N ARG A 238 -9.08 11.64 -12.76
CA ARG A 238 -8.80 10.50 -13.67
C ARG A 238 -7.33 10.37 -14.08
N THR A 239 -6.51 9.95 -13.13
CA THR A 239 -5.16 9.46 -13.41
C THR A 239 -5.31 8.20 -14.24
N GLY A 240 -4.50 8.05 -15.29
CA GLY A 240 -4.67 7.05 -16.36
C GLY A 240 -5.18 5.72 -15.82
N ALA A 241 -6.39 5.34 -16.25
CA ALA A 241 -7.08 4.13 -15.83
C ALA A 241 -6.22 2.90 -16.11
N SER A 242 -5.46 2.48 -15.11
CA SER A 242 -5.21 1.06 -14.91
C SER A 242 -5.93 0.71 -13.62
N MET A 243 -6.81 -0.28 -13.69
CA MET A 243 -7.65 -0.80 -12.59
C MET A 243 -6.88 -1.24 -11.33
N PHE A 244 -5.58 -0.95 -11.21
CA PHE A 244 -4.67 -1.76 -10.40
C PHE A 244 -3.73 -1.02 -9.48
N HIS A 245 -3.41 0.23 -9.72
CA HIS A 245 -2.66 1.05 -8.78
C HIS A 245 -3.18 2.47 -8.89
N PHE A 246 -3.53 3.07 -7.76
CA PHE A 246 -3.61 4.51 -7.67
C PHE A 246 -2.19 5.06 -7.83
N THR A 247 -1.75 5.28 -9.07
CA THR A 247 -0.43 5.85 -9.35
C THR A 247 -0.57 7.34 -9.45
N PHE A 248 0.05 8.07 -8.51
CA PHE A 248 0.24 9.49 -8.65
C PHE A 248 1.23 9.75 -9.79
N THR A 249 0.74 10.32 -10.88
CA THR A 249 1.58 10.70 -12.02
C THR A 249 2.12 12.11 -11.82
N GLY A 250 3.17 12.48 -12.55
CA GLY A 250 3.65 13.88 -12.56
C GLY A 250 2.55 14.89 -12.91
N GLU A 251 1.61 14.51 -13.80
CA GLU A 251 0.44 15.33 -14.13
C GLU A 251 -0.50 15.50 -12.93
N SER A 252 -0.67 14.47 -12.11
CA SER A 252 -1.44 14.54 -10.86
C SER A 252 -0.85 15.56 -9.89
N PHE A 253 0.48 15.59 -9.79
CA PHE A 253 1.19 16.57 -8.94
C PHE A 253 1.13 18.00 -9.49
N LEU A 254 1.20 18.17 -10.81
CA LEU A 254 1.02 19.49 -11.41
C LEU A 254 -0.40 20.01 -11.16
N ARG A 255 -1.40 19.15 -11.40
CA ARG A 255 -2.80 19.50 -11.20
C ARG A 255 -3.12 19.86 -9.75
N ILE A 256 -2.57 19.11 -8.79
CA ILE A 256 -2.79 19.42 -7.38
C ILE A 256 -2.10 20.72 -6.97
N SER A 257 -0.91 20.99 -7.49
CA SER A 257 -0.20 22.25 -7.24
C SER A 257 -1.00 23.45 -7.76
N GLU A 258 -1.60 23.36 -8.95
CA GLU A 258 -2.52 24.38 -9.47
C GLU A 258 -3.75 24.58 -8.58
N LEU A 259 -4.36 23.48 -8.10
CA LEU A 259 -5.53 23.54 -7.22
C LEU A 259 -5.19 24.19 -5.87
N LEU A 260 -4.03 23.87 -5.28
CA LEU A 260 -3.54 24.50 -4.05
C LEU A 260 -3.31 26.01 -4.27
N GLY A 261 -2.65 26.38 -5.38
CA GLY A 261 -2.43 27.78 -5.74
C GLY A 261 -3.74 28.55 -5.94
N ALA A 262 -4.73 27.94 -6.59
CA ALA A 262 -6.05 28.55 -6.79
C ALA A 262 -6.86 28.70 -5.50
N ARG A 263 -6.66 27.81 -4.52
CA ARG A 263 -7.29 27.91 -3.20
C ARG A 263 -6.73 29.07 -2.38
N GLY A 264 -5.45 29.41 -2.55
CA GLY A 264 -4.83 30.60 -1.96
C GLY A 264 -4.79 30.60 -0.42
N GLN A 265 -4.84 29.42 0.20
CA GLN A 265 -4.86 29.24 1.67
C GLN A 265 -3.48 28.93 2.25
N ASP A 266 -2.41 29.12 1.46
CA ASP A 266 -1.03 28.77 1.82
C ASP A 266 -0.90 27.30 2.29
N GLU A 267 -1.70 26.41 1.69
CA GLU A 267 -1.72 24.98 1.97
C GLU A 267 -0.65 24.28 1.14
N GLN A 268 -0.04 23.25 1.73
CA GLN A 268 0.86 22.33 1.05
C GLN A 268 0.27 20.92 0.98
N LEU A 269 0.91 20.07 0.17
CA LEU A 269 0.56 18.67 0.08
C LEU A 269 1.02 17.92 1.33
N VAL A 270 0.10 17.63 2.24
CA VAL A 270 0.39 16.97 3.52
C VAL A 270 0.33 15.44 3.46
N GLY A 271 -0.19 14.88 2.37
CA GLY A 271 -0.32 13.44 2.23
C GLY A 271 -1.26 13.01 1.13
N TRP A 272 -1.80 11.80 1.26
CA TRP A 272 -2.76 11.24 0.33
C TRP A 272 -3.83 10.42 1.02
N TYR A 273 -4.88 10.07 0.29
CA TYR A 273 -5.88 9.12 0.74
C TYR A 273 -6.29 8.14 -0.34
N HIS A 274 -6.78 6.97 0.06
CA HIS A 274 -7.52 6.06 -0.82
C HIS A 274 -8.56 5.23 -0.06
N THR A 275 -9.42 4.57 -0.82
CA THR A 275 -10.48 3.72 -0.28
C THR A 275 -10.15 2.25 -0.41
N HIS A 276 -10.55 1.45 0.57
CA HIS A 276 -10.66 -0.01 0.48
C HIS A 276 -12.14 -0.41 0.50
N LEU A 277 -12.57 -1.24 -0.45
CA LEU A 277 -13.99 -1.61 -0.61
C LEU A 277 -14.37 -2.85 0.22
N PHE A 278 -13.95 -2.86 1.48
CA PHE A 278 -14.28 -3.87 2.47
C PHE A 278 -14.19 -3.29 3.89
N ARG A 279 -14.87 -3.94 4.83
CA ARG A 279 -14.90 -3.55 6.23
C ARG A 279 -13.50 -3.61 6.86
N ALA A 280 -13.15 -2.58 7.62
CA ALA A 280 -11.92 -2.58 8.40
C ALA A 280 -11.94 -3.70 9.46
N THR A 281 -10.82 -4.39 9.61
CA THR A 281 -10.52 -5.25 10.76
C THR A 281 -9.24 -4.75 11.42
N SER A 282 -8.97 -5.18 12.66
CA SER A 282 -7.73 -4.83 13.36
C SER A 282 -6.47 -5.34 12.64
N ALA A 283 -6.58 -6.39 11.84
CA ALA A 283 -5.49 -6.96 11.05
C ALA A 283 -5.29 -6.25 9.70
N LEU A 284 -6.29 -5.51 9.21
CA LEU A 284 -6.28 -4.84 7.92
C LEU A 284 -5.76 -3.41 8.06
N GLY A 285 -4.79 -3.02 7.24
CA GLY A 285 -4.28 -1.66 7.14
C GLY A 285 -3.83 -1.39 5.70
N LEU A 286 -2.81 -0.54 5.54
CA LEU A 286 -2.17 -0.32 4.24
C LEU A 286 -1.62 -1.63 3.67
N SER A 287 -1.92 -1.89 2.39
CA SER A 287 -1.33 -3.00 1.67
C SER A 287 0.15 -2.74 1.36
N SER A 288 0.89 -3.77 0.96
CA SER A 288 2.27 -3.61 0.50
C SER A 288 2.40 -2.66 -0.69
N ILE A 289 1.37 -2.61 -1.55
CA ILE A 289 1.27 -1.66 -2.66
C ILE A 289 1.20 -0.23 -2.12
N ASP A 290 0.36 0.00 -1.11
CA ASP A 290 0.18 1.32 -0.50
C ASP A 290 1.45 1.79 0.23
N VAL A 291 2.14 0.87 0.91
CA VAL A 291 3.44 1.16 1.55
C VAL A 291 4.51 1.50 0.50
N ASP A 292 4.59 0.72 -0.58
CA ASP A 292 5.52 0.98 -1.69
C ASP A 292 5.20 2.36 -2.34
N LEU A 293 3.92 2.68 -2.55
CA LEU A 293 3.47 3.97 -3.07
C LEU A 293 3.90 5.12 -2.14
N HIS A 294 3.58 5.02 -0.85
CA HIS A 294 3.91 6.06 0.11
C HIS A 294 5.43 6.29 0.17
N THR A 295 6.21 5.24 0.37
CA THR A 295 7.67 5.35 0.55
C THR A 295 8.44 5.77 -0.71
N SER A 296 7.88 5.53 -1.90
CA SER A 296 8.50 5.92 -3.18
C SER A 296 8.10 7.30 -3.69
N THR A 297 6.99 7.86 -3.17
CA THR A 297 6.39 9.08 -3.72
C THR A 297 6.34 10.22 -2.69
N PHE A 298 6.10 9.90 -1.41
CA PHE A 298 5.94 10.84 -0.32
C PHE A 298 7.16 10.76 0.61
N HIS A 299 8.15 11.60 0.34
CA HIS A 299 9.46 11.54 1.00
C HIS A 299 9.57 12.38 2.27
N GLN A 300 8.63 13.30 2.50
CA GLN A 300 8.71 14.16 3.66
C GLN A 300 8.31 13.37 4.92
N PRO A 301 9.05 13.50 6.03
CA PRO A 301 8.86 12.65 7.22
C PRO A 301 7.50 12.84 7.89
N TRP A 302 6.85 13.99 7.66
CA TRP A 302 5.52 14.32 8.17
C TRP A 302 4.39 13.88 7.23
N GLN A 303 4.66 13.39 6.01
CA GLN A 303 3.60 13.01 5.08
C GLN A 303 2.80 11.82 5.61
N VAL A 304 1.48 11.89 5.43
CA VAL A 304 0.56 10.86 5.91
C VAL A 304 -0.21 10.18 4.78
N ALA A 305 -0.62 8.94 5.00
CA ALA A 305 -1.58 8.22 4.18
C ALA A 305 -2.87 8.02 4.96
N ALA A 306 -4.00 8.46 4.41
CA ALA A 306 -5.33 8.21 4.96
C ALA A 306 -6.00 7.04 4.23
N LEU A 307 -6.47 6.07 4.99
CA LEU A 307 -7.20 4.93 4.48
C LEU A 307 -8.67 5.05 4.88
N VAL A 308 -9.56 4.98 3.89
CA VAL A 308 -11.01 4.93 4.09
C VAL A 308 -11.51 3.53 3.76
N ASN A 309 -11.82 2.73 4.77
CA ASN A 309 -12.48 1.44 4.57
C ASN A 309 -13.99 1.67 4.41
N ILE A 310 -14.57 1.16 3.33
CA ILE A 310 -16.00 1.24 3.02
C ILE A 310 -16.61 -0.15 3.17
N ALA A 311 -17.49 -0.32 4.15
CA ALA A 311 -18.26 -1.53 4.35
C ALA A 311 -19.44 -1.62 3.36
N SER A 312 -19.97 -2.83 3.17
CA SER A 312 -21.09 -3.09 2.25
C SER A 312 -22.40 -2.40 2.64
N ASP A 313 -22.54 -2.01 3.91
CA ASP A 313 -23.65 -1.22 4.44
C ASP A 313 -23.45 0.30 4.26
N GLY A 314 -22.35 0.72 3.62
CA GLY A 314 -21.98 2.12 3.43
C GLY A 314 -21.22 2.74 4.60
N GLY A 315 -21.03 2.02 5.71
CA GLY A 315 -20.24 2.49 6.84
C GLY A 315 -18.78 2.73 6.46
N ARG A 316 -18.22 3.86 6.89
CA ARG A 316 -16.84 4.25 6.58
C ARG A 316 -15.98 4.33 7.83
N MET A 317 -14.75 3.83 7.75
CA MET A 317 -13.74 3.99 8.78
C MET A 317 -12.50 4.68 8.21
N LEU A 318 -12.13 5.81 8.81
CA LEU A 318 -10.95 6.58 8.46
C LEU A 318 -9.81 6.27 9.42
N ARG A 319 -8.62 6.00 8.87
CA ARG A 319 -7.36 5.82 9.62
C ARG A 319 -6.24 6.57 8.94
N PHE A 320 -5.30 7.08 9.71
CA PHE A 320 -4.09 7.73 9.21
C PHE A 320 -2.87 6.88 9.50
N TYR A 321 -1.89 6.93 8.59
CA TYR A 321 -0.64 6.20 8.69
C TYR A 321 0.52 7.12 8.36
N ARG A 322 1.64 6.90 9.04
CA ARG A 322 2.91 7.60 8.85
C ARG A 322 4.03 6.62 8.54
N ALA A 323 5.09 7.11 7.90
CA ALA A 323 6.27 6.31 7.63
C ALA A 323 7.02 5.92 8.92
N ASP A 324 7.43 4.66 9.00
CA ASP A 324 8.26 4.09 10.06
C ASP A 324 9.43 3.33 9.41
N GLY A 325 10.41 4.08 8.94
CA GLY A 325 11.46 3.56 8.07
C GLY A 325 10.89 3.02 6.75
N ARG A 326 10.91 1.70 6.56
CA ARG A 326 10.32 1.02 5.38
C ARG A 326 8.94 0.44 5.62
N LYS A 327 8.34 0.72 6.78
CA LYS A 327 6.99 0.29 7.14
C LYS A 327 6.11 1.52 7.32
N MET A 328 4.82 1.27 7.52
CA MET A 328 3.86 2.30 7.92
C MET A 328 3.29 1.94 9.28
N ALA A 329 3.14 2.92 10.15
CA ALA A 329 2.49 2.79 11.45
C ALA A 329 1.26 3.70 11.49
N GLN A 330 0.22 3.30 12.22
CA GLN A 330 -0.95 4.16 12.39
C GLN A 330 -0.55 5.43 13.15
N ALA A 331 -0.97 6.59 12.64
CA ALA A 331 -0.79 7.88 13.29
C ALA A 331 -2.04 8.19 14.13
N PRO A 332 -1.87 8.73 15.36
CA PRO A 332 -3.00 9.26 16.11
C PRO A 332 -3.58 10.48 15.39
N TYR A 333 -4.88 10.67 15.49
CA TYR A 333 -5.54 11.82 14.91
C TYR A 333 -6.68 12.36 15.79
N TRP A 334 -6.95 13.65 15.65
CA TRP A 334 -8.04 14.38 16.29
C TRP A 334 -8.84 15.15 15.24
N VAL A 335 -10.11 15.41 15.53
CA VAL A 335 -10.92 16.33 14.74
C VAL A 335 -10.89 17.67 15.43
N ALA A 336 -10.54 18.74 14.72
CA ALA A 336 -10.64 20.08 15.28
C ALA A 336 -12.11 20.44 15.56
N ASP A 337 -12.39 21.24 16.58
CA ASP A 337 -13.76 21.60 16.96
C ASP A 337 -14.38 22.64 16.02
N ARG A 338 -13.56 23.41 15.30
CA ARG A 338 -13.98 24.45 14.36
C ARG A 338 -13.11 24.53 13.11
#